data_AF-A0A1H3KH33-F1
#
_entry.id   AF-A0A1H3KH33-F1
#
_cell.length_a   1.000
_cell.length_b   1.000
_cell.length_c   1.000
_cell.angle_alpha   90.00
_cell.angle_beta   90.00
_cell.angle_gamma   90.00
#
_symmetry.space_group_name_H-M   'P 1'
#
loop_
_entity.id
_entity.type
_entity.pdbx_description
1 polymer ?
#
loop_
_entity_poly.entity_id
_entity_poly.type
_entity_poly.pdbx_seq_one_letter_code
_entity_poly.pdbx_strand_id
1 'polypeptide(L)'
;MIESVAFAIAVLGAVLLLILFTRIRAVDAELKLKKHRSKDTALADLLNYAAMIDDGVIVCKNGSFMAAWLYKGDDNASSTDEQREMVSFRINQALAGLGSGWMVHVDAVRRPAPNYSDRGHSNFPDPLSAAIEEERRQLFESLGTMYEGYFVLTLTWFPTAPCPAQVYRTHVR
;
A
#
# COMPACT_ATOMS: atom_id res chain seq x y z
N MET A 1 -38.53 -50.93 -13.24
CA MET A 1 -38.39 -49.74 -14.11
C MET A 1 -37.90 -48.50 -13.36
N ILE A 2 -38.41 -48.20 -12.16
CA ILE A 2 -37.96 -47.02 -11.39
C ILE A 2 -36.53 -47.22 -10.84
N GLU A 3 -36.20 -48.41 -10.34
CA GLU A 3 -34.86 -48.70 -9.81
C GLU A 3 -33.76 -48.54 -10.87
N SER A 4 -33.99 -49.01 -12.10
CA SER A 4 -33.03 -48.87 -13.21
C SER A 4 -32.81 -47.40 -13.60
N VAL A 5 -33.83 -46.55 -13.51
CA VAL A 5 -33.71 -45.10 -13.75
C VAL A 5 -32.91 -44.43 -12.62
N ALA A 6 -33.14 -44.83 -11.37
CA ALA A 6 -32.40 -44.31 -10.22
C ALA A 6 -30.90 -44.67 -10.30
N PHE A 7 -30.56 -45.91 -10.67
CA PHE A 7 -29.17 -46.31 -10.88
C PHE A 7 -28.51 -45.56 -12.04
N ALA A 8 -29.24 -45.34 -13.14
CA ALA A 8 -28.71 -44.57 -14.28
C ALA A 8 -28.37 -43.12 -13.90
N ILE A 9 -29.24 -42.45 -13.13
CA ILE A 9 -29.00 -41.08 -12.65
C ILE A 9 -27.82 -41.03 -11.68
N ALA A 10 -27.73 -41.99 -10.75
CA ALA A 10 -26.63 -42.05 -9.79
C ALA A 10 -25.27 -42.28 -10.47
N VAL A 11 -25.21 -43.17 -11.46
CA VAL A 11 -23.99 -43.41 -12.25
C VAL A 11 -23.62 -42.16 -13.06
N LEU A 12 -24.58 -41.50 -13.69
CA LEU A 12 -24.33 -40.31 -14.49
C LEU A 12 -23.86 -39.13 -13.61
N GLY A 13 -24.42 -39.00 -12.40
CA GLY A 13 -23.96 -38.04 -11.38
C GLY A 13 -22.55 -38.34 -10.89
N ALA A 14 -22.23 -39.62 -10.62
CA ALA A 14 -20.89 -40.02 -10.22
C ALA A 14 -19.84 -39.76 -11.31
N VAL A 15 -20.18 -40.02 -12.58
CA VAL A 15 -19.34 -39.71 -13.74
C VAL A 15 -19.12 -38.20 -13.85
N LEU A 16 -20.18 -37.39 -13.70
CA LEU A 16 -20.07 -35.93 -13.74
C LEU A 16 -19.18 -35.40 -12.60
N LEU A 17 -19.33 -35.91 -11.38
CA LEU A 17 -18.46 -35.53 -10.25
C LEU A 17 -17.00 -35.93 -10.50
N LEU A 18 -16.74 -37.09 -11.10
CA LEU A 18 -15.40 -37.56 -11.41
C LEU A 18 -14.75 -36.69 -12.51
N ILE A 19 -15.53 -36.31 -13.53
CA ILE A 19 -15.09 -35.36 -14.56
C ILE A 19 -14.80 -33.98 -13.93
N LEU A 20 -15.67 -33.49 -13.06
CA LEU A 20 -15.45 -32.22 -12.37
C LEU A 20 -14.18 -32.26 -11.51
N PHE A 21 -13.99 -33.33 -10.74
CA PHE A 21 -12.82 -33.52 -9.88
C PHE A 21 -11.51 -33.55 -10.68
N THR A 22 -11.50 -34.28 -11.80
CA THR A 22 -10.31 -34.34 -12.68
C THR A 22 -10.04 -33.00 -13.35
N ARG A 23 -11.07 -32.24 -13.75
CA ARG A 23 -10.92 -30.89 -14.31
C ARG A 23 -10.39 -29.89 -13.29
N ILE A 24 -10.90 -29.88 -12.06
CA ILE A 24 -10.39 -29.03 -10.98
C ILE A 24 -8.91 -29.33 -10.73
N ARG A 25 -8.53 -30.61 -10.63
CA ARG A 25 -7.12 -30.98 -10.45
C ARG A 25 -6.23 -30.61 -11.63
N ALA A 26 -6.73 -30.65 -12.85
CA ALA A 26 -5.99 -30.22 -14.03
C ALA A 26 -5.75 -28.70 -14.04
N VAL A 27 -6.77 -27.91 -13.69
CA VAL A 27 -6.67 -26.44 -13.56
C VAL A 27 -5.71 -26.05 -12.44
N ASP A 28 -5.77 -26.72 -11.28
CA ASP A 28 -4.82 -26.50 -10.18
C ASP A 28 -3.37 -26.85 -10.58
N ALA A 29 -3.20 -27.84 -11.48
CA ALA A 29 -1.89 -28.20 -12.01
C ALA A 29 -1.38 -27.22 -13.07
N GLU A 30 -2.26 -26.49 -13.74
CA GLU A 30 -1.95 -25.48 -14.77
C GLU A 30 -1.71 -24.09 -14.16
N LEU A 31 -2.30 -23.79 -13.00
CA LEU A 31 -1.98 -22.64 -12.12
C LEU A 31 -0.59 -22.75 -11.46
N LYS A 32 0.38 -23.35 -12.16
CA LYS A 32 1.76 -23.58 -11.74
C LYS A 32 2.60 -22.30 -11.79
N LEU A 33 2.22 -21.33 -10.96
CA LEU A 33 3.19 -20.37 -10.38
C LEU A 33 4.27 -21.11 -9.56
N LYS A 34 4.04 -22.38 -9.20
CA LYS A 34 5.00 -23.28 -8.53
C LYS A 34 6.31 -23.49 -9.30
N LYS A 35 6.35 -23.35 -10.63
CA LYS A 35 7.59 -23.58 -11.40
C LYS A 35 8.68 -22.57 -11.05
N HIS A 36 8.29 -21.37 -10.61
CA HIS A 36 9.21 -20.27 -10.26
C HIS A 36 9.24 -19.97 -8.75
N ARG A 37 8.47 -20.70 -7.94
CA ARG A 37 8.38 -20.46 -6.50
C ARG A 37 9.30 -21.41 -5.74
N SER A 38 10.33 -20.87 -5.09
CA SER A 38 11.11 -21.63 -4.11
C SER A 38 10.24 -22.00 -2.90
N LYS A 39 10.62 -23.05 -2.16
CA LYS A 39 9.91 -23.47 -0.94
C LYS A 39 10.17 -22.54 0.25
N ASP A 40 11.16 -21.67 0.13
CA ASP A 40 11.53 -20.72 1.17
C ASP A 40 10.54 -19.56 1.22
N THR A 41 10.29 -19.05 2.42
CA THR A 41 9.42 -17.89 2.64
C THR A 41 10.03 -16.67 1.94
N ALA A 42 9.39 -16.20 0.87
CA ALA A 42 9.79 -14.98 0.19
C ALA A 42 9.26 -13.73 0.92
N LEU A 43 9.82 -12.55 0.62
CA LEU A 43 9.33 -11.27 1.17
C LEU A 43 7.81 -11.09 0.95
N ALA A 44 7.31 -11.47 -0.23
CA ALA A 44 5.89 -11.43 -0.57
C ALA A 44 5.02 -12.32 0.34
N ASP A 45 5.58 -13.39 0.91
CA ASP A 45 4.89 -14.26 1.86
C ASP A 45 4.83 -13.64 3.26
N LEU A 46 5.87 -12.89 3.65
CA LEU A 46 5.95 -12.16 4.92
C LEU A 46 5.06 -10.91 4.94
N LEU A 47 4.91 -10.23 3.81
CA LEU A 47 4.07 -9.04 3.71
C LEU A 47 2.59 -9.41 3.86
N ASN A 48 1.84 -8.59 4.59
CA ASN A 48 0.41 -8.80 4.79
C ASN A 48 -0.44 -8.33 3.59
N TYR A 49 0.14 -8.07 2.42
CA TYR A 49 -0.60 -7.67 1.21
C TYR A 49 -1.10 -8.90 0.46
N ALA A 50 -2.39 -8.95 0.11
CA ALA A 50 -2.97 -10.04 -0.65
C ALA A 50 -3.20 -9.64 -2.12
N ALA A 51 -4.01 -8.60 -2.36
CA ALA A 51 -4.33 -8.14 -3.71
C ALA A 51 -4.85 -6.70 -3.69
N MET A 52 -4.64 -5.97 -4.78
CA MET A 52 -5.32 -4.69 -5.03
C MET A 52 -6.72 -4.98 -5.57
N ILE A 53 -7.75 -4.52 -4.87
CA ILE A 53 -9.16 -4.77 -5.24
C ILE A 53 -9.79 -3.60 -5.99
N ASP A 54 -9.27 -2.40 -5.76
CA ASP A 54 -9.73 -1.14 -6.34
C ASP A 54 -8.55 -0.16 -6.43
N ASP A 55 -8.74 0.98 -7.08
CA ASP A 55 -7.68 1.98 -7.26
C ASP A 55 -7.11 2.46 -5.92
N GLY A 56 -5.85 2.09 -5.66
CA GLY A 56 -5.17 2.41 -4.40
C GLY A 56 -5.67 1.66 -3.16
N VAL A 57 -6.59 0.70 -3.29
CA VAL A 57 -7.12 -0.11 -2.17
C VAL A 57 -6.60 -1.54 -2.24
N ILE A 58 -5.86 -1.93 -1.21
CA ILE A 58 -5.25 -3.25 -1.06
C ILE A 58 -5.99 -4.03 0.02
N VAL A 59 -6.42 -5.24 -0.31
CA VAL A 59 -6.85 -6.24 0.69
C VAL A 59 -5.62 -6.93 1.25
N CYS A 60 -5.59 -7.04 2.56
CA CYS A 60 -4.54 -7.71 3.31
C CYS A 60 -4.90 -9.19 3.57
N LYS A 61 -3.89 -10.03 3.83
CA LYS A 61 -4.07 -11.49 4.05
C LYS A 61 -4.88 -11.80 5.31
N ASN A 62 -4.88 -10.90 6.29
CA ASN A 62 -5.71 -10.98 7.48
C ASN A 62 -7.16 -10.48 7.27
N GLY A 63 -7.52 -10.00 6.08
CA GLY A 63 -8.86 -9.46 5.78
C GLY A 63 -9.05 -7.98 6.09
N SER A 64 -8.00 -7.23 6.46
CA SER A 64 -8.07 -5.76 6.52
C SER A 64 -7.99 -5.13 5.13
N PHE A 65 -8.51 -3.92 5.00
CA PHE A 65 -8.37 -3.08 3.82
C PHE A 65 -7.36 -1.97 4.11
N MET A 66 -6.49 -1.68 3.17
CA MET A 66 -5.46 -0.66 3.29
C MET A 66 -5.53 0.28 2.08
N ALA A 67 -5.39 1.58 2.33
CA ALA A 67 -5.21 2.59 1.29
C ALA A 67 -4.15 3.58 1.74
N ALA A 68 -3.37 4.10 0.79
CA ALA A 68 -2.25 4.99 1.05
C ALA A 68 -2.24 6.17 0.09
N TRP A 69 -1.87 7.34 0.61
CA TRP A 69 -1.79 8.59 -0.15
C TRP A 69 -0.50 9.32 0.15
N LEU A 70 0.04 9.97 -0.88
CA LEU A 70 1.09 10.97 -0.71
C LEU A 70 0.45 12.29 -0.29
N TYR A 71 0.96 12.89 0.78
CA TYR A 71 0.52 14.22 1.20
C TYR A 71 1.72 15.15 1.36
N LYS A 72 1.45 16.44 1.16
CA LYS A 72 2.40 17.52 1.39
C LYS A 72 1.73 18.52 2.32
N GLY A 73 2.27 18.64 3.53
CA GLY A 73 1.86 19.66 4.48
C GLY A 73 2.58 20.98 4.24
N ASP A 74 2.07 22.04 4.86
CA ASP A 74 2.79 23.31 4.97
C ASP A 74 4.07 23.15 5.79
N ASP A 75 5.00 24.10 5.64
CA ASP A 75 6.26 24.07 6.37
C ASP A 75 6.03 24.25 7.87
N ASN A 76 6.01 23.13 8.58
CA ASN A 76 5.82 23.10 10.02
C ASN A 76 6.96 23.83 10.74
N ALA A 77 8.17 23.90 10.19
CA ALA A 77 9.30 24.58 10.84
C ALA A 77 9.06 26.10 10.96
N SER A 78 8.26 26.67 10.06
CA SER A 78 7.94 28.10 10.00
C SER A 78 6.56 28.44 10.59
N SER A 79 5.81 27.45 11.09
CA SER A 79 4.46 27.64 11.63
C SER A 79 4.47 28.12 13.08
N THR A 80 3.56 29.04 13.45
CA THR A 80 3.38 29.46 14.84
C THR A 80 2.74 28.35 15.69
N ASP A 81 2.87 28.45 17.01
CA ASP A 81 2.31 27.44 17.90
C ASP A 81 0.77 27.39 17.81
N GLU A 82 0.09 28.52 17.62
CA GLU A 82 -1.36 28.56 17.42
C GLU A 82 -1.79 27.84 16.13
N GLN A 83 -1.00 27.97 15.06
CA GLN A 83 -1.27 27.29 13.80
C GLN A 83 -1.11 25.77 13.96
N ARG A 84 -0.06 25.33 14.66
CA ARG A 84 0.19 23.91 14.95
C ARG A 84 -0.91 23.29 15.80
N GLU A 85 -1.37 24.01 16.82
CA GLU A 85 -2.48 23.57 17.67
C GLU A 85 -3.77 23.42 16.86
N MET A 86 -4.09 24.39 16.00
CA MET A 86 -5.27 24.35 15.13
C MET A 86 -5.23 23.15 14.17
N VAL A 87 -4.06 22.84 13.59
CA VAL A 87 -3.89 21.67 12.72
C VAL A 87 -4.08 20.37 13.51
N SER A 88 -3.48 20.28 14.70
CA SER A 88 -3.59 19.12 15.58
C SER A 88 -5.04 18.87 16.00
N PHE A 89 -5.77 19.93 16.34
CA PHE A 89 -7.20 19.87 16.66
C PHE A 89 -8.03 19.31 15.50
N ARG A 90 -7.79 19.79 14.27
CA ARG A 90 -8.49 19.31 13.07
C ARG A 90 -8.22 17.84 12.77
N ILE A 91 -6.96 17.41 12.91
CA ILE A 91 -6.59 16.00 12.72
C ILE A 91 -7.27 15.12 13.76
N ASN A 92 -7.25 15.54 15.03
CA ASN A 92 -7.91 14.81 16.11
C ASN A 92 -9.41 14.68 15.85
N GLN A 93 -10.08 15.78 15.50
CA GLN A 93 -11.51 15.76 15.18
C GLN A 93 -11.84 14.81 14.00
N ALA A 94 -10.99 14.79 12.96
CA ALA A 94 -11.17 13.90 11.82
C ALA A 94 -10.98 12.42 12.19
N LEU A 95 -9.97 12.10 13.01
CA LEU A 95 -9.68 10.72 13.41
C LEU A 95 -10.63 10.20 14.49
N ALA A 96 -11.10 11.06 15.39
CA ALA A 96 -12.02 10.69 16.47
C ALA A 96 -13.35 10.11 15.93
N GLY A 97 -13.79 10.54 14.74
CA GLY A 97 -15.01 10.05 14.11
C GLY A 97 -14.90 8.64 13.49
N LEU A 98 -13.70 8.11 13.29
CA LEU A 98 -13.50 6.82 12.61
C LEU A 98 -13.88 5.60 13.49
N GLY A 99 -13.87 5.75 14.81
CA GLY A 99 -14.19 4.67 15.75
C GLY A 99 -13.09 3.61 15.86
N SER A 100 -13.48 2.37 16.16
CA SER A 100 -12.55 1.25 16.33
C SER A 100 -12.24 0.52 15.02
N GLY A 101 -11.16 -0.27 15.00
CA GLY A 101 -10.76 -1.06 13.84
C GLY A 101 -9.92 -0.30 12.81
N TRP A 102 -9.62 0.97 13.05
CA TRP A 102 -8.72 1.77 12.21
C TRP A 102 -7.30 1.80 12.75
N MET A 103 -6.35 1.80 11.83
CA MET A 103 -4.93 1.97 12.10
C MET A 103 -4.37 2.99 11.10
N VAL A 104 -3.63 3.96 11.62
CA VAL A 104 -3.02 5.04 10.84
C VAL A 104 -1.50 4.89 10.91
N HIS A 105 -0.85 4.85 9.74
CA HIS A 105 0.60 4.92 9.64
C HIS A 105 0.97 6.19 8.88
N VAL A 106 1.96 6.90 9.40
CA VAL A 106 2.53 8.10 8.77
C VAL A 106 4.00 7.84 8.56
N ASP A 107 4.39 7.67 7.30
CA ASP A 107 5.77 7.42 6.92
C ASP A 107 6.39 8.69 6.35
N ALA A 108 7.53 9.09 6.92
CA ALA A 108 8.35 10.20 6.43
C ALA A 108 9.58 9.62 5.73
N VAL A 109 9.51 9.49 4.41
CA VAL A 109 10.58 8.88 3.60
C VAL A 109 11.40 9.95 2.93
N ARG A 110 12.71 9.71 2.82
CA ARG A 110 13.63 10.55 2.07
C ARG A 110 13.94 9.91 0.73
N ARG A 111 13.84 10.66 -0.35
CA ARG A 111 14.35 10.27 -1.68
C ARG A 111 15.47 11.22 -2.11
N PRO A 112 16.42 10.76 -2.95
CA PRO A 112 17.40 11.65 -3.54
C PRO A 112 16.69 12.83 -4.22
N ALA A 113 17.11 14.05 -3.92
CA ALA A 113 16.59 15.24 -4.56
C ALA A 113 17.00 15.22 -6.04
N PRO A 114 16.15 15.73 -6.94
CA PRO A 114 16.53 15.91 -8.33
C PRO A 114 17.76 16.83 -8.42
N ASN A 115 18.57 16.62 -9.45
CA ASN A 115 19.69 17.50 -9.75
C ASN A 115 19.17 18.92 -10.03
N TYR A 116 20.06 19.91 -9.86
CA TYR A 116 19.76 21.28 -10.23
C TYR A 116 19.35 21.36 -11.72
N SER A 117 18.46 22.29 -12.05
CA SER A 117 18.00 22.47 -13.44
C SER A 117 19.16 22.77 -14.39
N ASP A 118 19.14 22.15 -15.58
CA ASP A 118 20.14 22.41 -16.61
C ASP A 118 20.15 23.89 -17.01
N ARG A 119 21.34 24.37 -17.43
CA ARG A 119 21.55 25.76 -17.86
C ARG A 119 20.55 26.24 -18.92
N GLY A 120 20.09 25.34 -19.80
CA GLY A 120 19.11 25.66 -20.85
C GLY A 120 17.70 26.00 -20.33
N HIS A 121 17.39 25.68 -19.07
CA HIS A 121 16.12 26.01 -18.43
C HIS A 121 16.17 27.31 -17.60
N SER A 122 17.36 27.85 -17.35
CA SER A 122 17.56 29.11 -16.63
C SER A 122 17.72 30.26 -17.64
N ASN A 123 16.66 31.05 -17.87
CA ASN A 123 16.73 32.24 -18.73
C ASN A 123 16.57 33.52 -17.90
N PHE A 124 17.68 34.20 -17.63
CA PHE A 124 17.71 35.46 -16.90
C PHE A 124 18.23 36.57 -17.82
N PRO A 125 17.38 37.53 -18.23
CA PRO A 125 17.76 38.56 -19.20
C PRO A 125 18.74 39.60 -18.63
N ASP A 126 18.77 39.78 -17.31
CA ASP A 126 19.71 40.68 -16.64
C ASP A 126 20.96 39.94 -16.16
N PRO A 127 22.16 40.55 -16.28
CA PRO A 127 23.42 39.91 -15.94
C PRO A 127 23.57 39.65 -14.44
N LEU A 128 22.88 40.40 -13.58
CA LEU A 128 22.95 40.23 -12.13
C LEU A 128 22.22 38.96 -11.68
N SER A 129 20.98 38.75 -12.14
CA SER A 129 20.22 37.54 -11.83
C SER A 129 20.86 36.30 -12.44
N ALA A 130 21.47 36.43 -13.62
CA ALA A 130 22.27 35.36 -14.21
C ALA A 130 23.48 34.98 -13.33
N ALA A 131 24.17 35.96 -12.76
CA ALA A 131 25.29 35.72 -11.84
C ALA A 131 24.81 35.08 -10.52
N ILE A 132 23.70 35.56 -9.95
CA ILE A 132 23.11 34.97 -8.73
C ILE A 132 22.69 33.51 -8.96
N GLU A 133 22.11 33.21 -10.12
CA GLU A 133 21.73 31.85 -10.47
C GLU A 133 22.93 30.92 -10.63
N GLU A 134 24.04 31.43 -11.19
CA GLU A 134 25.28 30.67 -11.32
C GLU A 134 25.88 30.31 -9.95
N GLU A 135 25.94 31.26 -9.02
CA GLU A 135 26.37 31.00 -7.64
C GLU A 135 25.46 29.97 -6.94
N ARG A 136 24.14 30.07 -7.13
CA ARG A 136 23.18 29.11 -6.57
C ARG A 136 23.41 27.70 -7.12
N ARG A 137 23.67 27.56 -8.42
CA ARG A 137 23.98 26.27 -9.06
C ARG A 137 25.27 25.69 -8.51
N GLN A 138 26.34 26.49 -8.45
CA GLN A 138 27.64 26.04 -7.93
C GLN A 138 27.54 25.59 -6.46
N LEU A 139 26.80 26.34 -5.64
CA LEU A 139 26.52 25.95 -4.26
C LEU A 139 25.78 24.61 -4.21
N PHE A 140 24.71 24.46 -4.99
CA PHE A 140 23.92 23.22 -5.03
C PHE A 140 24.77 22.02 -5.47
N GLU A 141 25.57 22.16 -6.52
CA GLU A 141 26.44 21.09 -7.01
C GLU A 141 27.56 20.74 -6.01
N SER A 142 28.06 21.72 -5.25
CA SER A 142 29.08 21.49 -4.22
C SER A 142 28.57 20.75 -2.98
N LEU A 143 27.27 20.85 -2.67
CA LEU A 143 26.64 20.25 -1.48
C LEU A 143 26.48 18.72 -1.58
N GLY A 144 26.78 18.12 -2.74
CA GLY A 144 26.73 16.68 -2.94
C GLY A 144 25.30 16.13 -3.01
N THR A 145 25.09 14.90 -2.52
CA THR A 145 23.78 14.24 -2.61
C THR A 145 22.79 14.83 -1.62
N MET A 146 21.79 15.55 -2.14
CA MET A 146 20.67 16.07 -1.36
C MET A 146 19.51 15.07 -1.34
N TYR A 147 18.66 15.19 -0.33
CA TYR A 147 17.46 14.39 -0.16
C TYR A 147 16.25 15.28 0.05
N GLU A 148 15.15 14.97 -0.61
CA GLU A 148 13.85 15.57 -0.34
C GLU A 148 12.96 14.58 0.43
N GLY A 149 12.19 15.11 1.39
CA GLY A 149 11.23 14.33 2.15
C GLY A 149 9.89 14.30 1.45
N TYR A 150 9.24 13.14 1.46
CA TYR A 150 7.83 13.01 1.13
C TYR A 150 7.13 12.20 2.23
N PHE A 151 5.84 12.49 2.42
CA PHE A 151 5.05 11.87 3.47
C PHE A 151 3.98 10.98 2.85
N VAL A 152 3.86 9.78 3.39
CA VAL A 152 2.82 8.81 3.03
C VAL A 152 1.90 8.64 4.23
N LEU A 153 0.61 8.84 4.03
CA LEU A 153 -0.43 8.51 4.98
C LEU A 153 -1.09 7.21 4.55
N THR A 154 -1.00 6.19 5.39
CA THR A 154 -1.64 4.90 5.15
C THR A 154 -2.74 4.65 6.18
N LEU A 155 -3.96 4.43 5.71
CA LEU A 155 -5.09 4.03 6.53
C LEU A 155 -5.36 2.56 6.32
N THR A 156 -5.46 1.81 7.42
CA THR A 156 -5.88 0.41 7.41
C THR A 156 -7.15 0.26 8.22
N TRP A 157 -8.19 -0.30 7.62
CA TRP A 157 -9.43 -0.63 8.26
C TRP A 157 -9.56 -2.14 8.40
N PHE A 158 -9.74 -2.60 9.62
CA PHE A 158 -10.07 -3.98 9.91
C PHE A 158 -11.58 -4.08 10.23
N PRO A 159 -12.37 -4.81 9.42
CA PRO A 159 -13.78 -5.06 9.70
C PRO A 159 -13.91 -5.95 10.94
N THR A 160 -13.85 -5.35 12.14
CA THR A 160 -14.31 -6.05 13.34
C THR A 160 -15.83 -6.11 13.29
N ALA A 161 -16.40 -7.30 13.51
CA ALA A 161 -17.81 -7.40 13.92
C ALA A 161 -18.07 -6.51 15.15
N PRO A 162 -19.30 -6.02 15.39
CA PRO A 162 -19.57 -5.14 16.52
C PRO A 162 -19.31 -5.86 17.86
N CYS A 163 -18.13 -5.60 18.46
CA CYS A 163 -17.65 -5.60 19.87
C CYS A 163 -18.11 -6.71 20.88
N PRO A 164 -17.33 -7.14 21.91
CA PRO A 164 -15.99 -6.70 22.37
C PRO A 164 -14.93 -7.82 22.47
N ALA A 165 -13.66 -7.38 22.45
CA ALA A 165 -12.49 -8.06 23.02
C ALA A 165 -12.28 -9.55 22.68
N GLN A 166 -11.69 -9.81 21.51
CA GLN A 166 -10.85 -11.00 21.36
C GLN A 166 -9.47 -10.56 20.93
N VAL A 167 -8.66 -10.25 21.95
CA VAL A 167 -7.21 -10.14 21.85
C VAL A 167 -6.70 -11.48 21.35
N TYR A 168 -6.48 -11.61 20.05
CA TYR A 168 -5.64 -12.67 19.51
C TYR A 168 -4.20 -12.32 19.86
N ARG A 169 -3.77 -12.81 21.02
CA ARG A 169 -2.37 -12.85 21.44
C ARG A 169 -1.66 -13.84 20.53
N THR A 170 -1.19 -13.40 19.36
CA THR A 170 -0.26 -14.17 18.55
C THR A 170 1.09 -14.19 19.28
N HIS A 171 1.36 -15.29 19.97
CA HIS A 171 2.71 -15.64 20.37
C HIS A 171 3.54 -15.86 19.11
N VAL A 172 4.39 -14.88 18.80
CA VAL A 172 5.56 -15.10 17.96
C VAL A 172 6.59 -15.82 18.83
N ARG A 173 6.93 -17.04 18.44
CA ARG A 173 8.18 -17.71 18.81
C ARG A 173 9.16 -17.54 17.66
#